data_AF-A0A1C6P2K8-F1
#
_entry.id   AF-A0A1C6P2K8-F1
#
_cell.length_a   1.000
_cell.length_b   1.000
_cell.length_c   1.000
_cell.angle_alpha   90.00
_cell.angle_beta   90.00
_cell.angle_gamma   90.00
#
_symmetry.space_group_name_H-M   'P 1'
#
loop_
_entity.id
_entity.type
_entity.pdbx_description
1 polymer ?
#
loop_
_entity_poly.entity_id
_entity_poly.type
_entity_poly.pdbx_seq_one_letter_code
_entity_poly.pdbx_strand_id
1 'polypeptide(L)'
;MPGIEKPIAEGVPYAEFALALRALRTQARMTYARMAEATSYSQATLSQAANGRTLPTWPVTRAYVQACNGDTAEWETRWTELDRIANPPFDFDKALASLALDYQRHPDPSGVKTTAEFMEALRKLRARAGLSLREIERISMRSYPSRKPGVTMALASSTLSDVLNREVLPSWDFTRTFVTICYDHRRGLRGTEADWMAAWNRLDAYPQSIQVPRPAVPPAEPPAIDVAPTETKRRRWWQIRARR
;
A
#
# COMPACT_ATOMS: atom_id res chain seq x y z
N MET A 1 -34.53 -35.55 -24.17
CA MET A 1 -33.40 -35.15 -25.05
C MET A 1 -32.25 -34.71 -24.16
N PRO A 2 -31.01 -35.22 -24.33
CA PRO A 2 -29.87 -34.65 -23.61
C PRO A 2 -29.73 -33.19 -24.06
N GLY A 3 -29.67 -32.25 -23.11
CA GLY A 3 -29.52 -30.83 -23.42
C GLY A 3 -28.25 -30.62 -24.24
N ILE A 4 -28.38 -29.97 -25.39
CA ILE A 4 -27.28 -29.71 -26.31
C ILE A 4 -26.23 -28.88 -25.56
N GLU A 5 -25.09 -29.49 -25.24
CA GLU A 5 -23.95 -28.78 -24.68
C GLU A 5 -23.49 -27.73 -25.68
N LYS A 6 -23.32 -26.49 -25.21
CA LYS A 6 -22.83 -25.40 -26.06
C LYS A 6 -21.46 -25.79 -26.65
N PRO A 7 -21.21 -25.46 -27.93
CA PRO A 7 -19.89 -25.63 -28.54
C PRO A 7 -18.83 -24.97 -27.68
N ILE A 8 -17.68 -25.63 -27.53
CA ILE A 8 -16.50 -25.02 -26.91
C ILE A 8 -15.94 -24.05 -27.94
N ALA A 9 -15.87 -22.76 -27.60
CA ALA A 9 -15.35 -21.75 -28.50
C ALA A 9 -13.85 -21.95 -28.74
N GLU A 10 -13.39 -21.66 -29.95
CA GLU A 10 -11.95 -21.63 -30.26
C GLU A 10 -11.23 -20.60 -29.38
N GLY A 11 -10.04 -20.94 -28.91
CA GLY A 11 -9.21 -20.05 -28.07
C GLY A 11 -9.55 -20.02 -26.58
N VAL A 12 -10.49 -20.84 -26.08
CA VAL A 12 -10.65 -20.95 -24.61
C VAL A 12 -9.49 -21.72 -23.99
N PRO A 13 -9.02 -21.34 -22.78
CA PRO A 13 -7.72 -21.80 -22.25
C PRO A 13 -7.61 -23.32 -22.06
N TYR A 14 -8.72 -24.01 -21.80
CA TYR A 14 -8.75 -25.45 -21.54
C TYR A 14 -9.64 -26.20 -22.55
N ALA A 15 -9.72 -25.71 -23.79
CA ALA A 15 -10.57 -26.26 -24.83
C ALA A 15 -10.31 -27.75 -25.06
N GLU A 16 -9.04 -28.13 -25.25
CA GLU A 16 -8.63 -29.51 -25.54
C GLU A 16 -8.96 -30.46 -24.38
N PHE A 17 -8.69 -30.04 -23.14
CA PHE A 17 -9.01 -30.82 -21.94
C PHE A 17 -10.51 -31.05 -21.79
N ALA A 18 -11.32 -30.01 -22.03
CA ALA A 18 -12.77 -30.11 -21.98
C ALA A 18 -13.34 -30.97 -23.12
N LEU A 19 -12.79 -30.88 -24.33
CA LEU A 19 -13.14 -31.75 -25.45
C LEU A 19 -12.82 -33.22 -25.13
N ALA A 20 -11.66 -33.50 -24.54
CA ALA A 20 -11.30 -34.83 -24.10
C ALA A 20 -12.28 -35.37 -23.03
N LEU A 21 -12.72 -34.55 -22.08
CA LEU A 21 -13.72 -34.96 -21.06
C LEU A 21 -15.08 -35.25 -21.71
N ARG A 22 -15.50 -34.47 -22.71
CA ARG A 22 -16.74 -34.73 -23.46
C ARG A 22 -16.64 -36.01 -24.29
N ALA A 23 -15.48 -36.28 -24.90
CA ALA A 23 -15.22 -37.50 -25.64
C ALA A 23 -15.31 -38.73 -24.72
N LEU A 24 -14.65 -38.69 -23.55
CA LEU A 24 -14.69 -39.77 -22.56
C LEU A 24 -16.13 -40.07 -22.11
N ARG A 25 -16.90 -39.03 -21.80
CA ARG A 25 -18.31 -39.18 -21.40
C ARG A 25 -19.16 -39.78 -22.52
N THR A 26 -18.93 -39.37 -23.76
CA THR A 26 -19.64 -39.88 -24.93
C THR A 26 -19.34 -41.36 -25.16
N GLN A 27 -18.07 -41.76 -25.02
CA GLN A 27 -17.64 -43.16 -25.12
C GLN A 27 -18.26 -44.04 -24.02
N ALA A 28 -18.36 -43.52 -22.79
CA ALA A 28 -19.03 -44.17 -21.67
C ALA A 28 -20.57 -44.14 -21.76
N ARG A 29 -21.14 -43.42 -22.75
CA ARG A 29 -22.59 -43.18 -22.91
C ARG A 29 -23.25 -42.63 -21.63
N MET A 30 -22.52 -41.82 -20.88
CA MET A 30 -22.99 -41.21 -19.64
C MET A 30 -23.66 -39.85 -19.91
N THR A 31 -24.79 -39.60 -19.22
CA THR A 31 -25.40 -38.27 -19.14
C THR A 31 -24.93 -37.60 -17.86
N TYR A 32 -24.90 -36.26 -17.83
CA TYR A 32 -24.55 -35.57 -16.58
C TYR A 32 -25.49 -35.90 -15.42
N ALA A 33 -26.77 -36.21 -15.70
CA ALA A 33 -27.71 -36.67 -14.67
C ALA A 33 -27.26 -38.00 -14.03
N ARG A 34 -26.92 -38.99 -14.86
CA ARG A 34 -26.41 -40.29 -14.37
C ARG A 34 -25.07 -40.16 -13.66
N MET A 35 -24.20 -39.26 -14.13
CA MET A 35 -22.95 -38.97 -13.44
C MET A 35 -23.18 -38.28 -12.09
N ALA A 36 -24.17 -37.40 -11.99
CA ALA A 36 -24.53 -36.76 -10.72
C ALA A 36 -25.14 -37.75 -9.72
N GLU A 37 -25.81 -38.81 -10.19
CA GLU A 37 -26.25 -39.92 -9.34
C GLU A 37 -25.07 -40.80 -8.87
N ALA A 38 -24.04 -40.95 -9.72
CA ALA A 38 -22.86 -41.77 -9.43
C ALA A 38 -21.74 -41.04 -8.67
N THR A 39 -21.85 -39.72 -8.49
CA THR A 39 -20.81 -38.87 -7.87
C THR A 39 -21.41 -37.92 -6.85
N SER A 40 -20.56 -37.27 -6.05
CA SER A 40 -21.01 -36.25 -5.09
C SER A 40 -21.18 -34.86 -5.72
N TYR A 41 -21.16 -34.73 -7.05
CA TYR A 41 -21.19 -33.45 -7.76
C TYR A 41 -22.49 -33.25 -8.55
N SER A 42 -22.97 -32.01 -8.57
CA SER A 42 -24.19 -31.65 -9.30
C SER A 42 -24.00 -31.76 -10.82
N GLN A 43 -25.10 -31.93 -11.55
CA GLN A 43 -25.13 -31.89 -13.01
C GLN A 43 -24.50 -30.58 -13.56
N ALA A 44 -24.75 -29.46 -12.88
CA ALA A 44 -24.20 -28.16 -13.25
C ALA A 44 -22.67 -28.11 -13.09
N THR A 45 -22.14 -28.65 -11.98
CA THR A 45 -20.69 -28.74 -11.73
C THR A 45 -19.99 -29.57 -12.79
N LEU A 46 -20.55 -30.73 -13.15
CA LEU A 46 -20.00 -31.63 -14.17
C LEU A 46 -20.05 -31.01 -15.58
N SER A 47 -21.13 -30.30 -15.90
CA SER A 47 -21.24 -29.55 -17.15
C SER A 47 -20.24 -28.39 -17.22
N GLN A 48 -20.05 -27.68 -16.10
CA GLN A 48 -19.06 -26.62 -15.99
C GLN A 48 -17.64 -27.17 -16.15
N ALA A 49 -17.33 -28.33 -15.58
CA ALA A 49 -16.02 -28.97 -15.71
C ALA A 49 -15.66 -29.26 -17.19
N ALA A 50 -16.66 -29.51 -18.03
CA ALA A 50 -16.50 -29.81 -19.45
C ALA A 50 -16.74 -28.60 -20.37
N ASN A 51 -16.62 -27.36 -19.88
CA ASN A 51 -16.87 -26.16 -20.68
C ASN A 51 -15.61 -25.50 -21.29
N GLY A 52 -14.41 -25.85 -20.79
CA GLY A 52 -13.12 -25.36 -21.29
C GLY A 52 -12.71 -23.95 -20.85
N ARG A 53 -13.50 -23.26 -20.02
CA ARG A 53 -13.21 -21.90 -19.54
C ARG A 53 -12.28 -21.88 -18.33
N THR A 54 -12.35 -22.91 -17.50
CA THR A 54 -11.57 -23.04 -16.26
C THR A 54 -11.09 -24.47 -16.13
N LEU A 55 -9.88 -24.67 -15.61
CA LEU A 55 -9.43 -26.00 -15.22
C LEU A 55 -10.27 -26.46 -14.02
N PRO A 56 -10.99 -27.60 -14.12
CA PRO A 56 -11.73 -28.13 -12.97
C PRO A 56 -10.75 -28.54 -11.88
N THR A 57 -11.16 -28.53 -10.61
CA THR A 57 -10.29 -29.04 -9.54
C THR A 57 -10.04 -30.54 -9.71
N TRP A 58 -8.90 -31.05 -9.22
CA TRP A 58 -8.58 -32.47 -9.33
C TRP A 58 -9.70 -33.41 -8.83
N PRO A 59 -10.36 -33.14 -7.67
CA PRO A 59 -11.47 -33.97 -7.21
C PRO A 59 -12.65 -34.07 -8.20
N VAL A 60 -12.99 -32.96 -8.88
CA VAL A 60 -14.07 -32.94 -9.87
C VAL A 60 -13.68 -33.73 -11.12
N THR A 61 -12.46 -33.53 -11.62
CA THR A 61 -11.91 -34.28 -12.76
C THR A 61 -11.87 -35.77 -12.47
N ARG A 62 -11.35 -36.17 -11.31
CA ARG A 62 -11.28 -37.57 -10.89
C ARG A 62 -12.66 -38.21 -10.84
N ALA A 63 -13.64 -37.56 -10.22
CA ALA A 63 -15.02 -38.07 -10.15
C ALA A 63 -15.66 -38.20 -11.53
N TYR A 64 -15.41 -37.22 -12.42
CA TYR A 64 -15.88 -37.26 -13.80
C TYR A 64 -15.32 -38.47 -14.55
N VAL A 65 -14.02 -38.69 -14.46
CA VAL A 65 -13.29 -39.78 -15.14
C VAL A 65 -13.73 -41.13 -14.59
N GLN A 66 -13.84 -41.27 -13.26
CA GLN A 66 -14.32 -42.49 -12.60
C GLN A 66 -15.76 -42.83 -13.01
N ALA A 67 -16.66 -41.85 -13.03
CA ALA A 67 -18.04 -42.07 -13.48
C ALA A 67 -18.12 -42.49 -14.97
N CYS A 68 -17.11 -42.15 -15.76
CA CYS A 68 -17.01 -42.55 -17.17
C CYS A 68 -16.08 -43.76 -17.40
N ASN A 69 -15.64 -44.45 -16.34
CA ASN A 69 -14.70 -45.58 -16.41
C ASN A 69 -13.39 -45.27 -17.18
N GLY A 70 -12.89 -44.03 -17.10
CA GLY A 70 -11.60 -43.66 -17.67
C GLY A 70 -10.43 -43.95 -16.73
N ASP A 71 -9.20 -43.92 -17.26
CA ASP A 71 -7.98 -44.13 -16.49
C ASP A 71 -7.63 -42.89 -15.66
N THR A 72 -7.83 -42.97 -14.34
CA THR A 72 -7.56 -41.83 -13.46
C THR A 72 -6.09 -41.41 -13.44
N ALA A 73 -5.13 -42.32 -13.62
CA ALA A 73 -3.71 -41.98 -13.55
C ALA A 73 -3.26 -41.19 -14.79
N GLU A 74 -3.75 -41.58 -15.96
CA GLU A 74 -3.51 -40.86 -17.21
C GLU A 74 -4.11 -39.44 -17.14
N TRP A 75 -5.32 -39.33 -16.58
CA TRP A 75 -5.99 -38.05 -16.39
C TRP A 75 -5.34 -37.18 -15.31
N GLU A 76 -4.79 -37.76 -14.26
CA GLU A 76 -4.02 -37.04 -13.23
C GLU A 76 -2.76 -36.41 -13.82
N THR A 77 -2.06 -37.15 -14.69
CA THR A 77 -0.87 -36.65 -15.37
C THR A 77 -1.20 -35.44 -16.25
N ARG A 78 -2.26 -35.55 -17.07
CA ARG A 78 -2.74 -34.43 -17.91
C ARG A 78 -3.19 -33.24 -17.08
N TRP A 79 -3.92 -33.49 -16.00
CA TRP A 79 -4.43 -32.46 -15.10
C TRP A 79 -3.27 -31.72 -14.41
N THR A 80 -2.29 -32.46 -13.90
CA THR A 80 -1.13 -31.91 -13.18
C THR A 80 -0.29 -31.01 -14.08
N GLU A 81 -0.10 -31.36 -15.35
CA GLU A 81 0.63 -30.51 -16.28
C GLU A 81 -0.12 -29.20 -16.56
N LEU A 82 -1.44 -29.25 -16.74
CA LEU A 82 -2.26 -28.04 -16.90
C LEU A 82 -2.31 -27.20 -15.63
N ASP A 83 -2.38 -27.83 -14.46
CA ASP A 83 -2.33 -27.15 -13.17
C ASP A 83 -0.98 -26.47 -12.96
N ARG A 84 0.13 -27.13 -13.31
CA ARG A 84 1.48 -26.53 -13.28
C ARG A 84 1.60 -25.31 -14.18
N ILE A 85 0.91 -25.28 -15.33
CA ILE A 85 0.92 -24.13 -16.23
C ILE A 85 0.02 -23.00 -15.68
N ALA A 86 -1.16 -23.35 -15.17
CA ALA A 86 -2.14 -22.39 -14.65
C ALA A 86 -1.71 -21.79 -13.30
N ASN A 87 -1.12 -22.64 -12.46
CA ASN A 87 -0.61 -22.37 -11.13
C ASN A 87 0.88 -22.75 -11.11
N PRO A 88 1.74 -21.95 -11.77
CA PRO A 88 3.17 -22.22 -11.76
C PRO A 88 3.68 -22.28 -10.32
N PRO A 89 4.60 -23.22 -10.02
CA PRO A 89 5.23 -23.26 -8.72
C PRO A 89 5.85 -21.90 -8.41
N PHE A 90 5.71 -21.47 -7.16
CA PHE A 90 6.28 -20.21 -6.72
C PHE A 90 7.80 -20.24 -6.92
N ASP A 91 8.30 -19.42 -7.84
CA ASP A 91 9.72 -19.30 -8.11
C ASP A 91 10.35 -18.35 -7.07
N PHE A 92 10.87 -18.95 -6.00
CA PHE A 92 11.50 -18.22 -4.90
C PHE A 92 12.72 -17.43 -5.38
N ASP A 93 13.50 -17.95 -6.34
CA ASP A 93 14.70 -17.28 -6.85
C ASP A 93 14.34 -16.04 -7.67
N LYS A 94 13.30 -16.13 -8.51
CA LYS A 94 12.76 -14.97 -9.25
C LYS A 94 12.10 -13.95 -8.33
N ALA A 95 11.38 -14.41 -7.29
CA ALA A 95 10.81 -13.53 -6.29
C ALA A 95 11.90 -12.80 -5.50
N LEU A 96 12.96 -13.51 -5.10
CA LEU A 96 14.12 -12.96 -4.40
C LEU A 96 14.89 -11.97 -5.29
N ALA A 97 15.06 -12.26 -6.58
CA ALA A 97 15.67 -11.34 -7.54
C ALA A 97 14.84 -10.05 -7.72
N SER A 98 13.51 -10.16 -7.74
CA SER A 98 12.59 -9.02 -7.81
C SER A 98 12.63 -8.17 -6.52
N LEU A 99 12.66 -8.82 -5.35
CA LEU A 99 12.86 -8.18 -4.05
C LEU A 99 14.25 -7.51 -3.95
N ALA A 100 15.28 -8.12 -4.53
CA ALA A 100 16.62 -7.55 -4.58
C ALA A 100 16.68 -6.31 -5.51
N LEU A 101 15.92 -6.30 -6.60
CA LEU A 101 15.72 -5.13 -7.47
C LEU A 101 15.00 -3.99 -6.73
N ASP A 102 13.98 -4.30 -5.94
CA ASP A 102 13.31 -3.31 -5.08
C ASP A 102 14.20 -2.82 -3.94
N TYR A 103 15.10 -3.68 -3.43
CA TYR A 103 16.13 -3.32 -2.45
C TYR A 103 17.29 -2.50 -3.04
N GLN A 104 17.48 -2.56 -4.36
CA GLN A 104 18.37 -1.69 -5.12
C GLN A 104 17.76 -0.32 -5.42
N ARG A 105 16.44 -0.14 -5.27
CA ARG A 105 15.84 1.20 -5.25
C ARG A 105 16.23 1.88 -3.94
N HIS A 106 17.09 2.86 -4.04
CA HIS A 106 17.36 3.80 -2.97
C HIS A 106 16.04 4.37 -2.40
N PRO A 107 15.95 4.81 -1.12
CA PRO A 107 14.87 5.72 -0.72
C PRO A 107 14.96 6.99 -1.56
N ASP A 108 14.29 6.95 -2.71
CA ASP A 108 14.21 8.03 -3.68
C ASP A 108 13.01 8.89 -3.30
N PRO A 109 13.22 10.12 -2.83
CA PRO A 109 12.15 11.02 -2.45
C PRO A 109 11.34 11.53 -3.66
N SER A 110 11.77 11.24 -4.90
CA SER A 110 11.11 11.73 -6.13
C SER A 110 9.64 11.33 -6.25
N GLY A 111 9.27 10.15 -5.75
CA GLY A 111 7.90 9.64 -5.79
C GLY A 111 6.99 10.09 -4.63
N VAL A 112 7.53 10.81 -3.64
CA VAL A 112 6.80 11.22 -2.44
C VAL A 112 5.76 12.29 -2.78
N LYS A 113 4.51 12.07 -2.36
CA LYS A 113 3.36 12.96 -2.58
C LYS A 113 2.79 13.55 -1.31
N THR A 114 3.10 12.98 -0.15
CA THR A 114 2.58 13.43 1.14
C THR A 114 3.69 13.63 2.17
N THR A 115 3.41 14.43 3.20
CA THR A 115 4.30 14.62 4.34
C THR A 115 4.57 13.32 5.09
N ALA A 116 3.56 12.45 5.26
CA ALA A 116 3.74 11.15 5.92
C ALA A 116 4.71 10.25 5.12
N GLU A 117 4.57 10.20 3.80
CA GLU A 117 5.49 9.49 2.91
C GLU A 117 6.91 10.06 2.97
N PHE A 118 7.06 11.39 3.08
CA PHE A 118 8.35 12.05 3.22
C PHE A 118 9.05 11.68 4.53
N MET A 119 8.31 11.72 5.64
CA MET A 119 8.82 11.34 6.95
C MET A 119 9.20 9.87 7.01
N GLU A 120 8.41 9.00 6.38
CA GLU A 120 8.72 7.58 6.24
C GLU A 120 9.98 7.35 5.39
N ALA A 121 10.17 8.14 4.33
CA ALA A 121 11.39 8.10 3.54
C ALA A 121 12.63 8.49 4.37
N LEU A 122 12.55 9.52 5.23
CA LEU A 122 13.63 9.91 6.14
C LEU A 122 13.94 8.79 7.17
N ARG A 123 12.92 8.14 7.73
CA ARG A 123 13.11 7.01 8.65
C ARG A 123 13.79 5.83 7.96
N LYS A 124 13.36 5.48 6.74
CA LYS A 124 13.96 4.43 5.91
C LYS A 124 15.41 4.75 5.55
N LEU A 125 15.72 5.99 5.17
CA LEU A 125 17.08 6.45 4.91
C LEU A 125 17.98 6.24 6.12
N ARG A 126 17.54 6.65 7.32
CA ARG A 126 18.28 6.44 8.57
C ARG A 126 18.51 4.96 8.88
N ALA A 127 17.45 4.16 8.81
CA ALA A 127 17.53 2.72 9.07
C ALA A 127 18.54 2.03 8.13
N ARG A 128 18.57 2.46 6.87
CA ARG A 128 19.52 1.97 5.85
C ARG A 128 20.95 2.41 6.10
N ALA A 129 21.15 3.66 6.51
CA ALA A 129 22.46 4.17 6.92
C ALA A 129 22.98 3.40 8.16
N GLY A 130 22.09 2.81 8.96
CA GLY A 130 22.43 2.07 10.18
C GLY A 130 22.78 2.99 11.36
N LEU A 131 22.34 4.24 11.30
CA LEU A 131 22.66 5.27 12.29
C LEU A 131 21.62 5.33 13.41
N SER A 132 22.09 5.31 14.66
CA SER A 132 21.29 5.73 15.81
C SER A 132 21.15 7.25 15.89
N LEU A 133 20.14 7.75 16.60
CA LEU A 133 19.94 9.20 16.78
C LEU A 133 21.15 9.87 17.45
N ARG A 134 21.75 9.20 18.43
CA ARG A 134 22.96 9.68 19.13
C ARG A 134 24.17 9.76 18.20
N GLU A 135 24.29 8.86 17.23
CA GLU A 135 25.37 8.93 16.25
C GLU A 135 25.17 10.09 15.28
N ILE A 136 23.94 10.34 14.82
CA ILE A 136 23.62 11.50 13.99
C ILE A 136 23.93 12.80 14.75
N GLU A 137 23.53 12.89 16.02
CA GLU A 137 23.85 14.03 16.88
C GLU A 137 25.35 14.26 16.96
N ARG A 138 26.12 13.23 17.34
CA ARG A 138 27.59 13.30 17.46
C ARG A 138 28.24 13.71 16.14
N ILE A 139 27.78 13.18 15.01
CA ILE A 139 28.33 13.51 13.68
C ILE A 139 27.98 14.95 13.29
N SER A 140 26.73 15.38 13.53
CA SER A 140 26.28 16.74 13.23
C SER A 140 27.03 17.79 14.07
N MET A 141 27.19 17.57 15.38
CA MET A 141 27.92 18.47 16.28
C MET A 141 29.42 18.55 15.96
N ARG A 142 30.03 17.48 15.48
CA ARG A 142 31.44 17.50 15.05
C ARG A 142 31.63 18.21 13.71
N SER A 143 30.60 18.19 12.86
CA SER A 143 30.64 18.74 11.49
C SER A 143 30.14 20.18 11.42
N TYR A 144 29.29 20.60 12.35
CA TYR A 144 28.79 21.96 12.50
C TYR A 144 29.58 22.71 13.59
N PRO A 145 29.97 23.99 13.41
CA PRO A 145 29.74 24.84 12.23
C PRO A 145 30.79 24.66 11.10
N SER A 146 31.72 23.72 11.24
CA SER A 146 32.92 23.62 10.40
C SER A 146 32.66 23.13 8.96
N ARG A 147 32.42 24.07 8.03
CA ARG A 147 32.61 24.06 6.55
C ARG A 147 32.29 22.78 5.75
N LYS A 148 31.62 21.76 6.29
CA LYS A 148 31.19 20.60 5.53
C LYS A 148 29.95 20.97 4.72
N PRO A 149 30.00 20.94 3.36
CA PRO A 149 28.84 21.23 2.54
C PRO A 149 27.66 20.31 2.91
N GLY A 150 26.46 20.88 3.05
CA GLY A 150 25.23 20.13 3.36
C GLY A 150 24.89 20.01 4.86
N VAL A 151 25.83 20.23 5.78
CA VAL A 151 25.55 20.27 7.23
C VAL A 151 25.30 21.72 7.65
N THR A 152 24.03 22.11 7.81
CA THR A 152 23.63 23.50 8.11
C THR A 152 23.30 23.76 9.58
N MET A 153 23.06 22.71 10.37
CA MET A 153 22.82 22.84 11.81
C MET A 153 23.37 21.64 12.61
N ALA A 154 23.42 21.77 13.94
CA ALA A 154 23.57 20.63 14.85
C ALA A 154 22.19 20.03 15.18
N LEU A 155 22.09 18.70 15.19
CA LEU A 155 20.83 17.97 15.41
C LEU A 155 20.89 17.21 16.74
N ALA A 156 20.27 17.73 17.79
CA ALA A 156 20.19 17.04 19.08
C ALA A 156 19.32 15.76 18.98
N SER A 157 19.63 14.73 19.77
CA SER A 157 18.85 13.47 19.77
C SER A 157 17.37 13.67 20.07
N SER A 158 17.03 14.62 20.95
CA SER A 158 15.65 14.99 21.27
C SER A 158 14.92 15.58 20.06
N THR A 159 15.54 16.55 19.36
CA THR A 159 15.00 17.13 18.12
C THR A 159 14.82 16.08 17.03
N LEU A 160 15.79 15.19 16.85
CA LEU A 160 15.71 14.09 15.89
C LEU A 160 14.52 13.16 16.18
N SER A 161 14.35 12.78 17.46
CA SER A 161 13.22 11.96 17.89
C SER A 161 11.89 12.66 17.68
N ASP A 162 11.77 13.92 18.12
CA ASP A 162 10.55 14.70 18.00
C ASP A 162 10.13 14.90 16.55
N VAL A 163 11.09 15.25 15.67
CA VAL A 163 10.81 15.46 14.26
C VAL A 163 10.44 14.15 13.57
N LEU A 164 11.23 13.07 13.72
CA LEU A 164 10.99 11.81 13.01
C LEU A 164 9.69 11.10 13.42
N ASN A 165 9.19 11.35 14.63
CA ASN A 165 7.95 10.76 15.13
C ASN A 165 6.70 11.59 14.79
N ARG A 166 6.85 12.81 14.27
CA ARG A 166 5.73 13.66 13.84
C ARG A 166 5.45 13.49 12.35
N GLU A 167 4.20 13.66 11.95
CA GLU A 167 3.78 13.73 10.54
C GLU A 167 3.66 15.19 10.07
N VAL A 168 4.69 15.99 10.35
CA VAL A 168 4.79 17.39 9.97
C VAL A 168 6.03 17.57 9.12
N LEU A 169 5.94 18.37 8.05
CA LEU A 169 7.06 18.59 7.15
C LEU A 169 8.18 19.31 7.91
N PRO A 170 9.38 18.71 8.03
CA PRO A 170 10.50 19.33 8.73
C PRO A 170 11.02 20.52 7.95
N SER A 171 11.80 21.40 8.58
CA SER A 171 12.48 22.46 7.85
C SER A 171 13.46 21.89 6.83
N TRP A 172 13.73 22.67 5.78
CA TRP A 172 14.73 22.29 4.79
C TRP A 172 16.12 22.11 5.41
N ASP A 173 16.54 22.98 6.33
CA ASP A 173 17.85 22.87 6.99
C ASP A 173 18.00 21.57 7.79
N PHE A 174 16.94 21.13 8.47
CA PHE A 174 16.92 19.84 9.17
C PHE A 174 17.09 18.71 8.15
N THR A 175 16.26 18.72 7.11
CA THR A 175 16.22 17.70 6.06
C THR A 175 17.59 17.56 5.40
N ARG A 176 18.16 18.68 4.97
CA ARG A 176 19.46 18.75 4.30
C ARG A 176 20.55 18.16 5.18
N THR A 177 20.68 18.64 6.41
CA THR A 177 21.70 18.16 7.37
C THR A 177 21.55 16.66 7.62
N PHE A 178 20.33 16.19 7.85
CA PHE A 178 20.03 14.79 8.16
C PHE A 178 20.38 13.87 6.99
N VAL A 179 19.96 14.25 5.78
CA VAL A 179 20.18 13.53 4.54
C VAL A 179 21.68 13.46 4.21
N THR A 180 22.41 14.59 4.31
CA THR A 180 23.86 14.64 4.10
C THR A 180 24.61 13.69 5.03
N ILE A 181 24.28 13.70 6.34
CA ILE A 181 24.91 12.80 7.31
C ILE A 181 24.64 11.33 6.98
N CYS A 182 23.41 11.01 6.59
CA CYS A 182 23.04 9.64 6.26
C CYS A 182 23.76 9.12 5.01
N TYR A 183 23.84 9.93 3.94
CA TYR A 183 24.57 9.58 2.71
C TYR A 183 26.08 9.41 2.94
N ASP A 184 26.69 10.30 3.72
CA ASP A 184 28.15 10.28 3.92
C ASP A 184 28.63 9.15 4.85
N HIS A 185 27.73 8.62 5.70
CA HIS A 185 28.11 7.60 6.68
C HIS A 185 28.37 6.22 6.07
N ARG A 186 27.64 5.82 5.02
CA ARG A 186 27.80 4.50 4.39
C ARG A 186 28.16 4.62 2.91
N ARG A 187 29.33 4.08 2.54
CA ARG A 187 29.71 3.89 1.14
C ARG A 187 28.68 2.99 0.44
N GLY A 188 28.02 3.51 -0.58
CA GLY A 188 27.05 2.75 -1.41
C GLY A 188 25.61 3.24 -1.36
N LEU A 189 25.25 4.21 -0.49
CA LEU A 189 24.01 4.97 -0.68
C LEU A 189 24.13 5.82 -1.95
N ARG A 190 23.06 5.88 -2.76
CA ARG A 190 23.04 6.56 -4.06
C ARG A 190 21.84 7.49 -4.18
N GLY A 191 22.05 8.78 -4.40
CA GLY A 191 21.01 9.78 -4.55
C GLY A 191 21.59 11.15 -4.25
N THR A 192 20.86 12.22 -4.53
CA THR A 192 21.37 13.58 -4.38
C THR A 192 20.55 14.39 -3.38
N GLU A 193 21.19 15.37 -2.75
CA GLU A 193 20.51 16.42 -1.98
C GLU A 193 19.40 17.09 -2.82
N ALA A 194 19.61 17.23 -4.13
CA ALA A 194 18.66 17.85 -5.06
C ALA A 194 17.34 17.08 -5.17
N ASP A 195 17.37 15.75 -5.13
CA ASP A 195 16.16 14.92 -5.18
C ASP A 195 15.29 15.16 -3.93
N TRP A 196 15.93 15.25 -2.76
CA TRP A 196 15.27 15.56 -1.49
C TRP A 196 14.73 16.99 -1.46
N MET A 197 15.48 17.94 -2.02
CA MET A 197 15.03 19.33 -2.16
C MET A 197 13.80 19.44 -3.07
N ALA A 198 13.80 18.74 -4.20
CA ALA A 198 12.68 18.74 -5.13
C ALA A 198 11.41 18.14 -4.49
N ALA A 199 11.54 17.07 -3.73
CA ALA A 199 10.43 16.48 -2.98
C ALA A 199 9.93 17.39 -1.86
N TRP A 200 10.84 17.99 -1.10
CA TRP A 200 10.49 18.95 -0.05
C TRP A 200 9.74 20.16 -0.62
N ASN A 201 10.23 20.75 -1.71
CA ASN A 201 9.59 21.88 -2.40
C ASN A 201 8.18 21.54 -2.91
N ARG A 202 7.94 20.30 -3.39
CA ARG A 202 6.59 19.87 -3.80
C ARG A 202 5.60 19.85 -2.64
N LEU A 203 6.05 19.47 -1.46
CA LEU A 203 5.22 19.39 -0.25
C LEU A 203 5.05 20.76 0.41
N ASP A 204 6.10 21.57 0.43
CA ASP A 204 6.08 22.93 0.96
C ASP A 204 5.22 23.86 0.10
N ALA A 205 5.20 23.65 -1.23
CA ALA A 205 4.38 24.40 -2.17
C ALA A 205 2.85 24.17 -2.04
N TYR A 206 2.36 23.34 -1.11
CA TYR A 206 0.95 22.97 -0.99
C TYR A 206 0.49 22.80 0.48
N PRO A 207 -0.23 23.75 1.15
CA PRO A 207 -0.55 25.14 0.84
C PRO A 207 -0.20 26.14 1.99
N GLN A 208 0.62 27.16 1.67
CA GLN A 208 0.49 28.51 2.26
C GLN A 208 -0.71 29.28 1.65
N SER A 209 -1.54 28.64 0.81
CA SER A 209 -2.64 29.22 0.04
C SER A 209 -4.04 28.99 0.62
N ILE A 210 -4.17 28.43 1.84
CA ILE A 210 -5.38 28.62 2.67
C ILE A 210 -5.02 29.54 3.84
N GLN A 211 -4.85 30.82 3.54
CA GLN A 211 -5.13 31.84 4.55
C GLN A 211 -6.65 31.85 4.75
N VAL A 212 -7.13 31.30 5.87
CA VAL A 212 -8.38 31.79 6.43
C VAL A 212 -8.18 33.29 6.61
N PRO A 213 -9.01 34.18 6.02
CA PRO A 213 -8.90 35.59 6.30
C PRO A 213 -8.91 35.75 7.81
N ARG A 214 -7.83 36.33 8.37
CA ARG A 214 -7.90 36.82 9.74
C ARG A 214 -9.17 37.66 9.79
N PRO A 215 -10.16 37.35 10.65
CA PRO A 215 -11.37 38.17 10.72
C PRO A 215 -10.88 39.60 10.87
N ALA A 216 -11.34 40.47 9.95
CA ALA A 216 -10.97 41.87 9.99
C ALA A 216 -11.18 42.33 11.42
N VAL A 217 -10.11 42.83 12.05
CA VAL A 217 -10.27 43.60 13.28
C VAL A 217 -11.25 44.71 12.86
N PRO A 218 -12.47 44.76 13.40
CA PRO A 218 -13.38 45.85 13.07
C PRO A 218 -12.63 47.15 13.33
N PRO A 219 -12.76 48.17 12.46
CA PRO A 219 -12.09 49.44 12.67
C PRO A 219 -12.39 49.89 14.11
N ALA A 220 -11.33 50.25 14.84
CA ALA A 220 -11.45 50.71 16.22
C ALA A 220 -12.55 51.77 16.27
N GLU A 221 -13.53 51.57 17.16
CA GLU A 221 -14.55 52.56 17.45
C GLU A 221 -13.87 53.92 17.69
N PRO A 222 -14.36 55.02 17.07
CA PRO A 222 -13.87 56.34 17.41
C PRO A 222 -14.01 56.57 18.92
N PRO A 223 -13.07 57.29 19.56
CA PRO A 223 -13.09 57.47 21.01
C PRO A 223 -14.44 58.04 21.45
N ALA A 224 -15.00 57.43 22.49
CA ALA A 224 -16.29 57.78 23.06
C ALA A 224 -16.35 59.28 23.37
N ILE A 225 -17.34 59.95 22.78
CA ILE A 225 -17.77 61.27 23.23
C ILE A 225 -18.33 61.06 24.64
N ASP A 226 -17.79 61.78 25.62
CA ASP A 226 -18.31 61.82 26.99
C ASP A 226 -19.77 62.28 26.97
N VAL A 227 -20.69 61.34 27.13
CA VAL A 227 -22.09 61.62 27.42
C VAL A 227 -22.37 61.13 28.84
N ALA A 228 -22.67 62.09 29.71
CA ALA A 228 -22.96 61.93 31.12
C ALA A 228 -24.02 60.84 31.41
N PRO A 229 -23.97 60.19 32.58
CA PRO A 229 -24.75 58.98 32.83
C PRO A 229 -26.20 59.32 33.17
N THR A 230 -27.16 58.89 32.34
CA THR A 230 -28.54 58.70 32.79
C THR A 230 -28.72 57.28 33.29
N GLU A 231 -28.50 57.16 34.60
CA GLU A 231 -29.17 56.28 35.56
C GLU A 231 -30.44 55.59 35.01
N THR A 232 -30.47 54.24 34.97
CA THR A 232 -31.63 53.41 35.36
C THR A 232 -31.39 51.90 35.13
N LYS A 233 -31.56 51.14 36.23
CA LYS A 233 -31.84 49.68 36.33
C LYS A 233 -30.70 48.67 36.15
N ARG A 234 -29.87 48.64 37.19
CA ARG A 234 -29.44 47.39 37.83
C ARG A 234 -30.63 46.64 38.43
N ARG A 235 -30.88 45.39 38.02
CA ARG A 235 -31.41 44.31 38.87
C ARG A 235 -30.78 42.99 38.40
N ARG A 236 -29.62 42.60 38.96
CA ARG A 236 -29.46 41.76 40.17
C ARG A 236 -30.22 40.45 40.09
N TRP A 237 -29.52 39.37 39.75
CA TRP A 237 -29.83 38.02 40.22
C TRP A 237 -28.52 37.26 40.43
N TRP A 238 -27.89 37.45 41.59
CA TRP A 238 -27.04 36.45 42.24
C TRP A 238 -27.03 36.69 43.76
N GLN A 239 -27.10 35.59 44.48
CA GLN A 239 -26.79 35.37 45.91
C GLN A 239 -27.93 35.45 46.94
N ILE A 240 -28.58 34.29 47.02
CA ILE A 240 -29.00 33.55 48.22
C ILE A 240 -27.99 33.69 49.39
N ARG A 241 -28.43 34.15 50.57
CA ARG A 241 -28.43 33.36 51.83
C ARG A 241 -29.07 34.10 53.02
N ALA A 242 -30.13 33.48 53.54
CA ALA A 242 -30.34 33.10 54.94
C ALA A 242 -30.20 34.12 56.10
N ARG A 243 -31.35 34.36 56.75
CA ARG A 243 -31.63 34.24 58.20
C ARG A 243 -30.70 34.98 59.19
N ARG A 244 -31.20 36.07 59.76
CA ARG A 244 -31.83 36.11 61.10
C ARG A 244 -32.56 37.44 61.28
#